data_AF-A0A9D7DHX0-F1
#
_entry.id   AF-A0A9D7DHX0-F1
#
_cell.length_a   1.000
_cell.length_b   1.000
_cell.length_c   1.000
_cell.angle_alpha   90.00
_cell.angle_beta   90.00
_cell.angle_gamma   90.00
#
_symmetry.space_group_name_H-M   'P 1'
#
loop_
_entity.id
_entity.type
_entity.pdbx_description
1 polymer ?
#
loop_
_entity_poly.entity_id
_entity_poly.type
_entity_poly.pdbx_seq_one_letter_code
_entity_poly.pdbx_strand_id
1 'polypeptide(L)'
;MENYTAEEERKGAVRARRMMTWLMIFAIVMFFAGLTSAYVVSMSGGYWTRIKMPGAFLWSTAFVLAGSLTLHLSLMSVRKGRGKQVLPFLLATFALGIAFTVSQFQGWGDLVDRGITFSPNKLHQLGGVYGVDYSITKDGAELVLADGQWYKPDDSALERPLNAEIEEQRDRTGPYLYALTLLHLGHLFFGLLAVLVMMVKAARGFYTAGDNVGLWAGATYWHFLGGLWIYLLLFLLFVH
;
A
#
# COMPACT_ATOMS: atom_id res chain seq x y z
N MET A 1 -4.68 -22.77 42.89
CA MET A 1 -4.22 -21.95 41.76
C MET A 1 -2.71 -21.91 41.85
N GLU A 2 -1.98 -22.42 40.87
CA GLU A 2 -0.52 -22.23 40.81
C GLU A 2 -0.23 -20.73 40.71
N ASN A 3 0.55 -20.20 41.65
CA ASN A 3 0.96 -18.80 41.63
C ASN A 3 2.21 -18.70 40.76
N TYR A 4 2.07 -18.13 39.57
CA TYR A 4 3.20 -17.90 38.68
C TYR A 4 4.17 -16.88 39.26
N THR A 5 5.46 -17.04 38.97
CA THR A 5 6.45 -16.01 39.29
C THR A 5 6.27 -14.79 38.37
N ALA A 6 6.65 -13.60 38.82
CA ALA A 6 6.60 -12.38 38.00
C ALA A 6 7.39 -12.51 36.68
N GLU A 7 8.43 -13.36 36.64
CA GLU A 7 9.18 -13.65 35.42
C GLU A 7 8.39 -14.51 34.43
N GLU A 8 7.65 -15.51 34.91
CA GLU A 8 6.79 -16.37 34.09
C GLU A 8 5.61 -15.59 33.51
N GLU A 9 4.98 -14.72 34.31
CA GLU A 9 3.93 -13.81 33.84
C GLU A 9 4.45 -12.89 32.73
N ARG A 10 5.65 -12.31 32.91
CA ARG A 10 6.29 -11.46 31.89
C ARG A 10 6.57 -12.24 30.60
N LYS A 11 7.10 -13.46 30.70
CA LYS A 11 7.38 -14.34 29.53
C LYS A 11 6.08 -14.68 28.80
N GLY A 12 5.01 -15.00 29.53
CA GLY A 12 3.68 -15.23 28.99
C GLY A 12 3.16 -14.01 28.23
N ALA A 13 3.22 -12.82 28.83
CA ALA A 13 2.79 -11.57 28.19
C ALA A 13 3.60 -11.24 26.92
N VAL A 14 4.91 -11.48 26.93
CA VAL A 14 5.76 -11.28 25.73
C VAL A 14 5.36 -12.24 24.62
N ARG A 15 5.16 -13.53 24.93
CA ARG A 15 4.71 -14.53 23.95
C ARG A 15 3.36 -14.15 23.36
N ALA A 16 2.39 -13.75 24.19
CA ALA A 16 1.07 -13.32 23.76
C ALA A 16 1.13 -12.12 22.80
N ARG A 17 1.91 -11.07 23.11
CA ARG A 17 2.09 -9.91 22.22
C ARG A 17 2.70 -10.31 20.87
N ARG A 18 3.69 -11.20 20.86
CA ARG A 18 4.30 -11.70 19.61
C ARG A 18 3.29 -12.46 18.77
N MET A 19 2.52 -13.36 19.39
CA MET A 19 1.47 -14.13 18.72
C MET A 19 0.42 -13.20 18.10
N MET A 20 -0.05 -12.20 18.86
CA MET A 20 -1.04 -11.23 18.37
C MET A 20 -0.52 -10.42 17.18
N THR A 21 0.77 -10.04 17.21
CA THR A 21 1.41 -9.33 16.08
C THR A 21 1.37 -10.17 14.81
N TRP A 22 1.73 -11.45 14.90
CA TRP A 22 1.70 -12.36 13.75
C TRP A 22 0.30 -12.69 13.25
N LEU A 23 -0.66 -12.89 14.17
CA LEU A 23 -2.06 -13.13 13.82
C LEU A 23 -2.64 -11.95 13.04
N MET A 24 -2.38 -10.72 13.52
CA MET A 24 -2.80 -9.50 12.82
C MET A 24 -2.16 -9.40 11.44
N ILE A 25 -0.85 -9.64 11.31
CA ILE A 25 -0.16 -9.63 10.00
C ILE A 25 -0.78 -10.65 9.05
N PHE A 26 -1.01 -11.88 9.53
CA PHE A 26 -1.64 -12.93 8.74
C PHE A 26 -3.04 -12.51 8.26
N ALA A 27 -3.86 -11.93 9.13
CA ALA A 27 -5.18 -11.44 8.76
C ALA A 27 -5.11 -10.35 7.67
N ILE A 28 -4.17 -9.42 7.78
CA ILE A 28 -3.98 -8.35 6.78
C ILE A 28 -3.52 -8.94 5.45
N VAL A 29 -2.56 -9.87 5.45
CA VAL A 29 -2.12 -10.59 4.24
C VAL A 29 -3.31 -11.25 3.55
N MET A 30 -4.14 -11.96 4.31
CA MET A 30 -5.29 -12.66 3.73
C MET A 30 -6.33 -11.71 3.16
N PHE A 31 -6.58 -10.60 3.85
CA PHE A 31 -7.49 -9.57 3.38
C PHE A 31 -7.02 -8.96 2.04
N PHE A 32 -5.76 -8.54 1.96
CA PHE A 32 -5.22 -7.95 0.73
C PHE A 32 -5.10 -8.95 -0.41
N ALA A 33 -4.74 -10.21 -0.13
CA ALA A 33 -4.73 -11.27 -1.14
C ALA A 33 -6.12 -11.53 -1.75
N GLY A 34 -7.17 -11.50 -0.92
CA GLY A 34 -8.55 -11.60 -1.41
C GLY A 34 -8.94 -10.42 -2.31
N LEU A 35 -8.55 -9.19 -1.91
CA LEU A 35 -8.88 -7.98 -2.68
C LEU A 35 -8.12 -7.90 -4.01
N THR A 36 -6.82 -8.26 -4.04
CA THR A 36 -6.05 -8.31 -5.29
C THR A 36 -6.48 -9.48 -6.20
N SER A 37 -6.93 -10.59 -5.64
CA SER A 37 -7.56 -11.66 -6.42
C SER A 37 -8.87 -11.20 -7.07
N ALA A 38 -9.75 -10.54 -6.31
CA ALA A 38 -10.99 -9.98 -6.85
C ALA A 38 -10.72 -8.96 -7.95
N TYR A 39 -9.67 -8.14 -7.81
CA TYR A 39 -9.21 -7.21 -8.85
C TYR A 39 -8.88 -7.96 -10.15
N VAL A 40 -7.99 -8.96 -10.10
CA VAL A 40 -7.50 -9.66 -11.29
C VAL A 40 -8.62 -10.42 -11.99
N VAL A 41 -9.47 -11.10 -11.23
CA VAL A 41 -10.62 -11.83 -11.79
C VAL A 41 -11.61 -10.88 -12.45
N SER A 42 -11.81 -9.68 -11.90
CA SER A 42 -12.74 -8.69 -12.46
C SER A 42 -12.22 -8.02 -13.74
N MET A 43 -10.91 -8.08 -13.97
CA MET A 43 -10.26 -7.62 -15.19
C MET A 43 -10.38 -8.63 -16.34
N SER A 44 -10.55 -9.92 -16.06
CA SER A 44 -10.67 -10.96 -17.10
C SER A 44 -12.10 -11.06 -17.64
N GLY A 45 -12.34 -10.54 -18.85
CA GLY A 45 -13.59 -10.77 -19.61
C GLY A 45 -14.45 -9.54 -19.88
N GLY A 46 -13.85 -8.35 -19.92
CA GLY A 46 -14.58 -7.13 -20.29
C GLY A 46 -13.66 -5.97 -20.59
N TYR A 47 -14.23 -4.76 -20.56
CA TYR A 47 -13.46 -3.53 -20.68
C TYR A 47 -12.74 -3.22 -19.37
N TRP A 48 -11.46 -2.87 -19.48
CA TRP A 48 -10.62 -2.52 -18.34
C TRP A 48 -9.74 -1.32 -18.66
N THR A 49 -9.62 -0.41 -17.70
CA THR A 49 -8.73 0.75 -17.83
C THR A 49 -7.35 0.36 -17.29
N ARG A 50 -6.35 0.36 -18.17
CA ARG A 50 -4.93 0.29 -17.81
C ARG A 50 -4.42 1.69 -17.53
N ILE A 51 -3.72 1.88 -16.43
CA ILE A 51 -3.31 3.20 -15.95
C ILE A 51 -1.81 3.21 -15.76
N LYS A 52 -1.14 4.25 -16.25
CA LYS A 52 0.28 4.42 -16.02
C LYS A 52 0.54 4.95 -14.61
N MET A 53 1.28 4.18 -13.82
CA MET A 53 1.57 4.53 -12.42
C MET A 53 2.42 5.83 -12.31
N PRO A 54 2.01 6.79 -11.46
CA PRO A 54 2.78 8.01 -11.20
C PRO A 54 4.17 7.78 -10.63
N GLY A 55 5.14 8.61 -11.04
CA GLY A 55 6.53 8.54 -10.55
C GLY A 55 6.67 8.80 -9.04
N ALA A 56 5.70 9.46 -8.42
CA ALA A 56 5.67 9.70 -6.97
C ALA A 56 5.72 8.40 -6.15
N PHE A 57 5.19 7.29 -6.67
CA PHE A 57 5.21 5.98 -6.01
C PHE A 57 6.60 5.32 -5.96
N LEU A 58 7.54 5.74 -6.82
CA LEU A 58 8.93 5.30 -6.72
C LEU A 58 9.64 6.00 -5.55
N TRP A 59 9.40 7.31 -5.38
CA TRP A 59 9.91 8.07 -4.25
C TRP A 59 9.34 7.58 -2.93
N SER A 60 8.05 7.25 -2.89
CA SER A 60 7.44 6.64 -1.70
C SER A 60 8.15 5.33 -1.33
N THR A 61 8.51 4.51 -2.31
CA THR A 61 9.24 3.26 -2.09
C THR A 61 10.62 3.51 -1.47
N ALA A 62 11.34 4.54 -1.91
CA ALA A 62 12.61 4.93 -1.29
C ALA A 62 12.42 5.36 0.18
N PHE A 63 11.39 6.16 0.48
CA PHE A 63 11.11 6.62 1.85
C PHE A 63 10.73 5.48 2.79
N VAL A 64 9.89 4.54 2.36
CA VAL A 64 9.48 3.42 3.22
C VAL A 64 10.63 2.44 3.48
N LEU A 65 11.50 2.20 2.49
CA LEU A 65 12.70 1.39 2.66
C LEU A 65 13.70 2.05 3.62
N ALA A 66 13.93 3.36 3.47
CA ALA A 66 14.77 4.11 4.40
C ALA A 66 14.17 4.11 5.82
N GLY A 67 12.86 4.31 5.96
CA GLY A 67 12.18 4.32 7.26
C GLY A 67 12.18 2.94 7.94
N SER A 68 12.09 1.89 7.14
CA SER A 68 12.27 0.50 7.56
C SER A 68 13.69 0.28 8.10
N LEU A 69 14.72 0.71 7.37
CA LEU A 69 16.10 0.63 7.82
C LEU A 69 16.32 1.38 9.13
N THR A 70 15.88 2.64 9.25
CA THR A 70 16.06 3.43 10.49
C THR A 70 15.36 2.78 11.68
N LEU A 71 14.17 2.21 11.49
CA LEU A 71 13.46 1.53 12.56
C LEU A 71 14.16 0.24 12.97
N HIS A 72 14.73 -0.49 12.01
CA HIS A 72 15.54 -1.67 12.29
C HIS A 72 16.77 -1.31 13.13
N LEU A 73 17.47 -0.23 12.77
CA LEU A 73 18.62 0.29 13.52
C LEU A 73 18.23 0.68 14.95
N SER A 74 17.03 1.24 15.16
CA SER A 74 16.51 1.52 16.51
C SER A 74 16.45 0.25 17.37
N LEU A 75 15.92 -0.85 16.81
CA LEU A 75 15.79 -2.12 17.51
C LEU A 75 17.16 -2.77 17.77
N MET A 76 18.09 -2.66 16.83
CA MET A 76 19.46 -3.12 17.02
C MET A 76 20.17 -2.33 18.13
N SER A 77 19.96 -1.01 18.19
CA SER A 77 20.60 -0.14 19.18
C SER A 77 20.18 -0.49 20.61
N VAL A 78 18.88 -0.72 20.87
CA VAL A 78 18.40 -1.08 22.21
C VAL A 78 18.93 -2.45 22.66
N ARG A 79 19.01 -3.42 21.73
CA ARG A 79 19.54 -4.76 22.01
C ARG A 79 21.04 -4.73 22.37
N LYS A 80 21.77 -3.74 21.86
CA LYS A 80 23.18 -3.46 22.22
C LYS A 80 23.31 -2.60 23.49
N GLY A 81 22.22 -2.37 24.24
CA GLY A 81 22.22 -1.54 25.44
C GLY A 81 22.24 -0.02 25.18
N ARG A 82 22.14 0.41 23.92
CA ARG A 82 22.23 1.83 23.52
C ARG A 82 20.84 2.49 23.47
N GLY A 83 20.10 2.48 24.57
CA GLY A 83 18.72 3.00 24.65
C GLY A 83 18.56 4.46 24.20
N LYS A 84 19.57 5.31 24.43
CA LYS A 84 19.58 6.72 24.02
C LYS A 84 19.52 6.92 22.49
N GLN A 85 19.96 5.92 21.70
CA GLN A 85 19.92 5.97 20.23
C GLN A 85 18.55 5.60 19.66
N VAL A 86 17.64 5.04 20.45
CA VAL A 86 16.31 4.63 19.96
C VAL A 86 15.50 5.82 19.48
N LEU A 87 15.43 6.89 20.27
CA LEU A 87 14.62 8.06 19.93
C LEU A 87 15.02 8.74 18.61
N PRO A 88 16.30 9.06 18.32
CA PRO A 88 16.66 9.68 17.05
C PRO A 88 16.35 8.80 15.83
N PHE A 89 16.50 7.47 15.94
CA PHE A 89 16.08 6.58 14.87
C PHE A 89 14.56 6.56 14.67
N LEU A 90 13.77 6.59 15.74
CA LEU A 90 12.31 6.68 15.64
C LEU A 90 11.86 8.03 15.05
N LEU A 91 12.52 9.13 15.39
CA LEU A 91 12.27 10.44 14.78
C LEU A 91 12.53 10.41 13.27
N ALA A 92 13.64 9.80 12.84
CA ALA A 92 13.94 9.61 11.42
C ALA A 92 12.90 8.73 10.73
N THR A 93 12.50 7.60 11.33
CA THR A 93 11.43 6.75 10.80
C THR A 93 10.12 7.52 10.65
N PHE A 94 9.74 8.33 11.65
CA PHE A 94 8.51 9.11 11.62
C PHE A 94 8.54 10.15 10.50
N ALA A 95 9.63 10.92 10.38
CA ALA A 95 9.81 11.89 9.30
C ALA A 95 9.74 11.23 7.91
N LEU A 96 10.39 10.08 7.73
CA LEU A 96 10.32 9.29 6.50
C LEU A 96 8.92 8.74 6.23
N GLY A 97 8.17 8.37 7.27
CA GLY A 97 6.77 7.98 7.17
C GLY A 97 5.85 9.13 6.75
N ILE A 98 6.12 10.35 7.19
CA ILE A 98 5.42 11.55 6.72
C ILE A 98 5.77 11.83 5.25
N ALA A 99 7.05 11.78 4.88
CA ALA A 99 7.49 11.93 3.49
C ALA A 99 6.84 10.88 2.57
N PHE A 100 6.77 9.62 3.02
CA PHE A 100 6.01 8.57 2.37
C PHE A 100 4.55 8.97 2.18
N THR A 101 3.87 9.37 3.25
CA THR A 101 2.46 9.78 3.22
C THR A 101 2.21 10.91 2.20
N VAL A 102 3.05 11.95 2.20
CA VAL A 102 2.96 13.06 1.24
C VAL A 102 3.10 12.58 -0.20
N SER A 103 4.09 11.72 -0.48
CA SER A 103 4.27 11.15 -1.82
C SER A 103 3.10 10.25 -2.27
N GLN A 104 2.42 9.58 -1.32
CA GLN A 104 1.20 8.82 -1.62
C GLN A 104 0.06 9.74 -2.04
N PHE A 105 -0.17 10.84 -1.31
CA PHE A 105 -1.19 11.82 -1.69
C PHE A 105 -0.89 12.48 -3.03
N GLN A 106 0.38 12.75 -3.35
CA GLN A 106 0.76 13.29 -4.66
C GLN A 106 0.48 12.31 -5.79
N GLY A 107 0.92 11.05 -5.66
CA GLY A 107 0.64 10.03 -6.69
C GLY A 107 -0.85 9.76 -6.83
N TRP A 108 -1.60 9.78 -5.73
CA TRP A 108 -3.05 9.63 -5.79
C TRP A 108 -3.74 10.84 -6.45
N GLY A 109 -3.31 12.07 -6.13
CA GLY A 109 -3.82 13.28 -6.78
C GLY A 109 -3.67 13.24 -8.29
N ASP A 110 -2.51 12.82 -8.78
CA ASP A 110 -2.24 12.63 -10.22
C ASP A 110 -3.19 11.60 -10.85
N LEU A 111 -3.51 10.50 -10.15
CA LEU A 111 -4.50 9.53 -10.62
C LEU A 111 -5.93 10.13 -10.66
N VAL A 112 -6.31 10.91 -9.65
CA VAL A 112 -7.62 11.57 -9.62
C VAL A 112 -7.76 12.59 -10.74
N ASP A 113 -6.72 13.38 -11.01
CA ASP A 113 -6.69 14.37 -12.08
C ASP A 113 -6.85 13.71 -13.47
N ARG A 114 -6.38 12.47 -13.63
CA ARG A 114 -6.58 11.64 -14.83
C ARG A 114 -7.96 10.99 -14.92
N GLY A 115 -8.85 11.26 -13.96
CA GLY A 115 -10.23 10.76 -13.95
C GLY A 115 -10.44 9.44 -13.22
N ILE A 116 -9.42 8.91 -12.52
CA ILE A 116 -9.53 7.69 -11.71
C ILE A 116 -10.17 8.06 -10.37
N THR A 117 -11.48 7.81 -10.26
CA THR A 117 -12.32 8.32 -9.17
C THR A 117 -13.08 7.20 -8.46
N PHE A 118 -13.55 7.49 -7.24
CA PHE A 118 -14.34 6.52 -6.46
C PHE A 118 -15.71 6.26 -7.07
N SER A 119 -16.36 7.31 -7.56
CA SER A 119 -17.60 7.20 -8.34
C SER A 119 -17.20 7.08 -9.81
N PRO A 120 -17.26 5.87 -10.38
CA PRO A 120 -16.62 5.63 -11.66
C PRO A 120 -17.31 6.38 -12.79
N ASN A 121 -16.50 7.16 -13.50
CA ASN A 121 -16.87 7.79 -14.75
C ASN A 121 -17.22 6.74 -15.81
N LYS A 122 -17.93 7.16 -16.85
CA LYS A 122 -18.03 6.35 -18.07
C LYS A 122 -16.63 6.22 -18.68
N LEU A 123 -16.33 5.08 -19.31
CA LEU A 123 -14.99 4.80 -19.84
C LEU A 123 -14.48 5.86 -20.83
N HIS A 124 -15.38 6.49 -21.59
CA HIS A 124 -15.05 7.54 -22.55
C HIS A 124 -14.90 8.95 -21.93
N GLN A 125 -15.04 9.11 -20.61
CA GLN A 125 -15.01 10.40 -19.90
C GLN A 125 -13.84 10.50 -18.91
N LEU A 126 -12.75 9.79 -19.17
CA LEU A 126 -11.53 9.87 -18.35
C LEU A 126 -10.75 11.16 -18.68
N GLY A 127 -10.17 11.80 -17.66
CA GLY A 127 -9.56 13.13 -17.75
C GLY A 127 -8.10 13.16 -18.24
N GLY A 128 -7.51 12.01 -18.54
CA GLY A 128 -6.12 11.88 -19.03
C GLY A 128 -5.98 11.78 -20.55
N VAL A 129 -4.76 11.57 -21.03
CA VAL A 129 -4.46 11.34 -22.45
C VAL A 129 -4.39 9.84 -22.77
N TYR A 130 -5.24 9.37 -23.69
CA TYR A 130 -5.22 7.99 -24.17
C TYR A 130 -3.87 7.60 -24.77
N GLY A 131 -3.34 6.43 -24.40
CA GLY A 131 -2.04 5.92 -24.84
C GLY A 131 -0.83 6.51 -24.10
N VAL A 132 -1.02 7.55 -23.28
CA VAL A 132 0.05 8.14 -22.45
C VAL A 132 -0.21 7.90 -20.97
N ASP A 133 -1.40 8.28 -20.49
CA ASP A 133 -1.79 8.21 -19.08
C ASP A 133 -2.61 6.96 -18.77
N TYR A 134 -3.44 6.55 -19.73
CA TYR A 134 -4.26 5.36 -19.64
C TYR A 134 -4.50 4.74 -21.01
N SER A 135 -4.87 3.47 -21.03
CA SER A 135 -5.42 2.80 -22.20
C SER A 135 -6.59 1.92 -21.80
N ILE A 136 -7.42 1.54 -22.77
CA ILE A 136 -8.57 0.68 -22.55
C ILE A 136 -8.27 -0.66 -23.20
N THR A 137 -8.45 -1.73 -22.45
CA THR A 137 -8.34 -3.09 -22.98
C THR A 137 -9.70 -3.76 -22.99
N LYS A 138 -9.96 -4.60 -23.99
CA LYS A 138 -11.10 -5.53 -24.04
C LYS A 138 -10.57 -6.94 -24.21
N ASP A 139 -10.94 -7.84 -23.32
CA ASP A 139 -10.48 -9.25 -23.33
C ASP A 139 -8.95 -9.38 -23.35
N GLY A 140 -8.26 -8.43 -22.69
CA GLY A 140 -6.79 -8.38 -22.62
C GLY A 140 -6.09 -7.70 -23.80
N ALA A 141 -6.80 -7.38 -24.88
CA ALA A 141 -6.25 -6.66 -26.03
C ALA A 141 -6.46 -5.15 -25.87
N GLU A 142 -5.40 -4.36 -26.06
CA GLU A 142 -5.45 -2.90 -26.03
C GLU A 142 -6.16 -2.34 -27.26
N LEU A 143 -7.15 -1.48 -27.04
CA LEU A 143 -7.96 -0.90 -28.11
C LEU A 143 -7.18 0.18 -28.87
N VAL A 144 -7.49 0.32 -30.15
CA VAL A 144 -6.95 1.38 -30.99
C VAL A 144 -7.95 2.52 -31.01
N LEU A 145 -7.49 3.74 -30.71
CA LEU A 145 -8.29 4.96 -30.83
C LEU A 145 -7.94 5.64 -32.16
N ALA A 146 -8.88 5.70 -33.10
CA ALA A 146 -8.73 6.36 -34.40
C ALA A 146 -10.00 7.16 -34.71
N ASP A 147 -9.85 8.42 -35.13
CA ASP A 147 -10.95 9.32 -35.48
C ASP A 147 -12.06 9.44 -34.40
N GLY A 148 -11.67 9.37 -33.12
CA GLY A 148 -12.60 9.42 -31.98
C GLY A 148 -13.39 8.12 -31.74
N GLN A 149 -13.05 7.05 -32.45
CA GLN A 149 -13.68 5.75 -32.34
C GLN A 149 -12.68 4.69 -31.83
N TRP A 150 -13.18 3.77 -31.02
CA TRP A 150 -12.36 2.68 -30.46
C TRP A 150 -12.58 1.41 -31.26
N TYR A 151 -11.49 0.75 -31.60
CA TYR A 151 -11.49 -0.49 -32.37
C TYR A 151 -10.69 -1.56 -31.66
N LYS A 152 -11.01 -2.82 -31.94
CA LYS A 152 -10.12 -3.91 -31.56
C LYS A 152 -8.87 -3.88 -32.43
N PRO A 153 -7.70 -4.28 -31.91
CA PRO A 153 -6.45 -4.28 -32.68
C PRO A 153 -6.44 -5.28 -33.87
N ASP A 154 -7.35 -6.25 -33.93
CA ASP A 154 -7.54 -7.13 -35.10
C ASP A 154 -8.34 -6.48 -36.24
N ASP A 155 -9.06 -5.38 -35.97
CA ASP A 155 -9.82 -4.62 -36.96
C ASP A 155 -8.94 -3.56 -37.66
N SER A 156 -7.97 -4.03 -38.44
CA SER A 156 -7.05 -3.14 -39.18
C SER A 156 -7.74 -2.22 -40.20
N ALA A 157 -8.96 -2.55 -40.62
CA ALA A 157 -9.76 -1.76 -41.55
C ALA A 157 -10.60 -0.68 -40.85
N LEU A 158 -10.67 -0.70 -39.51
CA LEU A 158 -11.43 0.25 -38.69
C LEU A 158 -12.92 0.30 -39.09
N GLU A 159 -13.53 -0.85 -39.36
CA GLU A 159 -14.93 -0.93 -39.81
C GLU A 159 -15.92 -1.15 -38.66
N ARG A 160 -15.47 -1.62 -37.50
CA ARG A 160 -16.32 -2.08 -36.39
C ARG A 160 -16.04 -1.28 -35.11
N PRO A 161 -16.54 -0.03 -35.01
CA PRO A 161 -16.34 0.80 -33.83
C PRO A 161 -17.07 0.24 -32.61
N LEU A 162 -16.42 0.31 -31.45
CA LEU A 162 -16.91 -0.19 -30.16
C LEU A 162 -17.58 0.90 -29.30
N ASN A 163 -17.76 2.11 -29.83
CA ASN A 163 -18.22 3.27 -29.06
C ASN A 163 -19.57 3.03 -28.36
N ALA A 164 -20.53 2.38 -29.02
CA ALA A 164 -21.83 2.08 -28.44
C ALA A 164 -21.72 1.18 -27.20
N GLU A 165 -20.83 0.19 -27.24
CA GLU A 165 -20.56 -0.65 -26.07
C GLU A 165 -19.85 0.14 -24.96
N ILE A 166 -18.80 0.89 -25.31
CA ILE A 166 -17.99 1.68 -24.35
C ILE A 166 -18.83 2.76 -23.66
N GLU A 167 -19.84 3.33 -24.34
CA GLU A 167 -20.72 4.37 -23.78
C GLU A 167 -21.58 3.86 -22.62
N GLU A 168 -21.89 2.57 -22.60
CA GLU A 168 -22.64 1.91 -21.53
C GLU A 168 -21.74 1.43 -20.39
N GLN A 169 -20.43 1.31 -20.63
CA GLN A 169 -19.49 0.83 -19.63
C GLN A 169 -19.01 1.93 -18.68
N ARG A 170 -18.93 1.57 -17.40
CA ARG A 170 -18.26 2.36 -16.36
C ARG A 170 -16.89 1.80 -16.07
N ASP A 171 -15.98 2.69 -15.70
CA ASP A 171 -14.67 2.29 -15.20
C ASP A 171 -14.82 1.42 -13.95
N ARG A 172 -14.26 0.21 -13.97
CA ARG A 172 -14.24 -0.66 -12.79
C ARG A 172 -12.92 -0.54 -12.05
N THR A 173 -11.88 -0.02 -12.70
CA THR A 173 -10.53 0.09 -12.14
C THR A 173 -10.49 1.03 -10.94
N GLY A 174 -11.11 2.21 -11.03
CA GLY A 174 -11.12 3.23 -9.99
C GLY A 174 -11.57 2.72 -8.61
N PRO A 175 -12.78 2.15 -8.46
CA PRO A 175 -13.25 1.63 -7.18
C PRO A 175 -12.32 0.61 -6.52
N TYR A 176 -11.72 -0.30 -7.29
CA TYR A 176 -10.75 -1.26 -6.74
C TYR A 176 -9.46 -0.59 -6.27
N LEU A 177 -8.94 0.38 -7.04
CA LEU A 177 -7.78 1.17 -6.63
C LEU A 177 -8.06 1.99 -5.37
N TYR A 178 -9.25 2.59 -5.25
CA TYR A 178 -9.69 3.27 -4.03
C TYR A 178 -9.72 2.33 -2.84
N ALA A 179 -10.30 1.12 -3.00
CA ALA A 179 -10.35 0.13 -1.91
C ALA A 179 -8.93 -0.25 -1.43
N LEU A 180 -8.03 -0.61 -2.36
CA LEU A 180 -6.64 -0.97 -2.03
C LEU A 180 -5.91 0.18 -1.33
N THR A 181 -6.00 1.39 -1.88
CA THR A 181 -5.30 2.58 -1.38
C THR A 181 -5.83 3.01 -0.01
N LEU A 182 -7.16 3.11 0.17
CA LEU A 182 -7.75 3.55 1.43
C LEU A 182 -7.44 2.59 2.58
N LEU A 183 -7.52 1.29 2.32
CA LEU A 183 -7.16 0.30 3.33
C LEU A 183 -5.68 0.37 3.67
N HIS A 184 -4.80 0.49 2.66
CA HIS A 184 -3.38 0.65 2.91
C HIS A 184 -3.07 1.92 3.73
N LEU A 185 -3.70 3.05 3.39
CA LEU A 185 -3.59 4.30 4.16
C LEU A 185 -4.11 4.16 5.60
N GLY A 186 -5.18 3.39 5.81
CA GLY A 186 -5.66 3.06 7.16
C GLY A 186 -4.59 2.33 7.99
N HIS A 187 -3.92 1.33 7.42
CA HIS A 187 -2.83 0.62 8.09
C HIS A 187 -1.61 1.54 8.32
N LEU A 188 -1.29 2.42 7.35
CA LEU A 188 -0.25 3.43 7.51
C LEU A 188 -0.54 4.39 8.66
N PHE A 189 -1.78 4.86 8.80
CA PHE A 189 -2.18 5.72 9.90
C PHE A 189 -1.91 5.05 11.26
N PHE A 190 -2.33 3.80 11.43
CA PHE A 190 -2.05 3.04 12.67
C PHE A 190 -0.56 2.75 12.84
N GLY A 191 0.19 2.56 11.76
CA GLY A 191 1.65 2.42 11.79
C GLY A 191 2.35 3.68 12.28
N LEU A 192 1.96 4.85 11.79
CA LEU A 192 2.49 6.14 12.22
C LEU A 192 2.13 6.43 13.69
N LEU A 193 0.90 6.10 14.10
CA LEU A 193 0.48 6.20 15.49
C LEU A 193 1.32 5.28 16.39
N ALA A 194 1.61 4.05 15.95
CA ALA A 194 2.47 3.14 16.69
C ALA A 194 3.89 3.70 16.83
N VAL A 195 4.48 4.26 15.76
CA VAL A 195 5.78 4.94 15.82
C VAL A 195 5.76 6.11 16.80
N LEU A 196 4.70 6.94 16.79
CA LEU A 196 4.53 8.04 17.73
C LEU A 196 4.49 7.55 19.19
N VAL A 197 3.73 6.49 19.48
CA VAL A 197 3.69 5.88 20.81
C VAL A 197 5.06 5.33 21.21
N MET A 198 5.79 4.70 20.29
CA MET A 198 7.16 4.25 20.54
C MET A 198 8.09 5.43 20.83
N MET A 199 7.96 6.56 20.13
CA MET A 199 8.75 7.76 20.40
C MET A 199 8.54 8.29 21.82
N VAL A 200 7.27 8.40 22.26
CA VAL A 200 6.95 8.84 23.64
C VAL A 200 7.54 7.90 24.67
N LYS A 201 7.44 6.58 24.45
CA LYS A 201 8.03 5.56 25.34
C LYS A 201 9.56 5.62 25.35
N ALA A 202 10.19 5.86 24.19
CA ALA A 202 11.63 6.01 24.08
C ALA A 202 12.13 7.26 24.82
N ALA A 203 11.43 8.39 24.67
CA ALA A 203 11.75 9.64 25.37
C ALA A 203 11.65 9.51 26.90
N ARG A 204 10.74 8.66 27.40
CA ARG A 204 10.60 8.33 28.82
C ARG A 204 11.54 7.21 29.30
N GLY A 205 12.41 6.68 28.45
CA GLY A 205 13.40 5.67 28.82
C GLY A 205 12.87 4.24 29.02
N PHE A 206 11.68 3.91 28.51
CA PHE A 206 11.06 2.58 28.71
C PHE A 206 11.76 1.44 27.97
N TYR A 207 12.56 1.74 26.94
CA TYR A 207 13.18 0.70 26.12
C TYR A 207 14.57 0.34 26.62
N THR A 208 14.70 -0.93 27.01
CA THR A 208 15.97 -1.53 27.48
C THR A 208 16.27 -2.82 26.73
N ALA A 209 17.47 -3.38 26.90
CA ALA A 209 17.82 -4.66 26.30
C ALA A 209 16.89 -5.81 26.77
N GLY A 210 16.42 -5.75 28.02
CA GLY A 210 15.50 -6.74 28.61
C GLY A 210 14.01 -6.48 28.33
N ASP A 211 13.63 -5.24 28.04
CA ASP A 211 12.24 -4.86 27.72
C ASP A 211 12.16 -4.00 26.45
N ASN A 212 12.03 -4.70 25.31
CA ASN A 212 11.87 -4.09 23.98
C ASN A 212 10.75 -4.74 23.15
N VAL A 213 9.87 -5.53 23.76
CA VAL A 213 8.83 -6.27 23.03
C VAL A 213 7.92 -5.34 22.22
N GLY A 214 7.61 -4.15 22.76
CA GLY A 214 6.80 -3.16 22.06
C GLY A 214 7.53 -2.55 20.86
N LEU A 215 8.84 -2.30 20.98
CA LEU A 215 9.67 -1.82 19.86
C LEU A 215 9.81 -2.90 18.79
N TRP A 216 9.97 -4.16 19.18
CA TRP A 216 9.99 -5.29 18.26
C TRP A 216 8.66 -5.43 17.51
N ALA A 217 7.52 -5.38 18.21
CA ALA A 217 6.22 -5.51 17.58
C ALA A 217 5.95 -4.36 16.59
N GLY A 218 6.24 -3.12 16.99
CA GLY A 218 6.12 -1.96 16.11
C GLY A 218 7.06 -2.02 14.91
N ALA A 219 8.31 -2.47 15.11
CA ALA A 219 9.25 -2.69 14.02
C ALA A 219 8.77 -3.75 13.04
N THR A 220 8.32 -4.91 13.53
CA THR A 220 7.77 -5.98 12.70
C THR A 220 6.57 -5.51 11.91
N TYR A 221 5.64 -4.77 12.53
CA TYR A 221 4.48 -4.22 11.84
C TYR A 221 4.85 -3.20 10.76
N TRP A 222 5.78 -2.29 11.03
CA TRP A 222 6.22 -1.29 10.06
C TRP A 222 6.98 -1.92 8.87
N HIS A 223 7.82 -2.92 9.14
CA HIS A 223 8.47 -3.71 8.08
C HIS A 223 7.44 -4.42 7.21
N PHE A 224 6.43 -5.02 7.84
CA PHE A 224 5.32 -5.65 7.13
C PHE A 224 4.56 -4.63 6.26
N LEU A 225 4.24 -3.45 6.78
CA LEU A 225 3.57 -2.40 6.02
C LEU A 225 4.40 -1.96 4.80
N GLY A 226 5.72 -1.80 4.97
CA GLY A 226 6.61 -1.51 3.84
C GLY A 226 6.66 -2.64 2.81
N GLY A 227 6.68 -3.90 3.26
CA GLY A 227 6.58 -5.07 2.38
C GLY A 227 5.24 -5.14 1.64
N LEU A 228 4.14 -4.83 2.32
CA LEU A 228 2.80 -4.74 1.74
C LEU A 228 2.74 -3.65 0.66
N TRP A 229 3.31 -2.47 0.91
CA TRP A 229 3.40 -1.41 -0.10
C TRP A 229 4.17 -1.86 -1.34
N ILE A 230 5.35 -2.48 -1.16
CA ILE A 230 6.15 -2.96 -2.29
C ILE A 230 5.38 -4.01 -3.10
N TYR A 231 4.72 -4.94 -2.41
CA TYR A 231 3.84 -5.92 -3.05
C TYR A 231 2.73 -5.23 -3.88
N LEU A 232 2.03 -4.26 -3.29
CA LEU A 232 0.96 -3.53 -3.97
C LEU A 232 1.47 -2.75 -5.17
N LEU A 233 2.61 -2.07 -5.03
CA LEU A 233 3.21 -1.33 -6.14
C LEU A 233 3.61 -2.26 -7.28
N LEU A 234 4.28 -3.38 -6.98
CA LEU A 234 4.62 -4.38 -8.00
C LEU A 234 3.38 -4.96 -8.66
N PHE A 235 2.36 -5.29 -7.87
CA PHE A 235 1.07 -5.74 -8.38
C PHE A 235 0.48 -4.74 -9.37
N LEU A 236 0.45 -3.44 -9.01
CA LEU A 236 -0.05 -2.40 -9.90
C LEU A 236 0.82 -2.20 -11.15
N LEU A 237 2.15 -2.31 -11.04
CA LEU A 237 3.08 -2.18 -12.17
C LEU A 237 3.06 -3.36 -13.14
N PHE A 238 2.68 -4.57 -12.69
CA PHE A 238 2.61 -5.75 -13.57
C PHE A 238 1.22 -5.94 -14.17
N VAL A 239 0.17 -5.50 -13.47
CA VAL A 239 -1.22 -5.64 -13.94
C VAL A 239 -1.61 -4.50 -14.90
N HIS A 240 -0.99 -3.33 -14.77
CA HIS A 240 -1.15 -2.20 -15.68
C HIS A 240 0.02 -2.07 -16.65
#